data_AF-S8DJP0-F1
#
_entry.id   AF-S8DJP0-F1
#
_cell.length_a   1.000
_cell.length_b   1.000
_cell.length_c   1.000
_cell.angle_alpha   90.00
_cell.angle_beta   90.00
_cell.angle_gamma   90.00
#
_symmetry.space_group_name_H-M   'P 1'
#
loop_
_entity.id
_entity.type
_entity.pdbx_description
1 polymer ?
#
loop_
_entity_poly.entity_id
_entity_poly.type
_entity_poly.pdbx_seq_one_letter_code
_entity_poly.pdbx_strand_id
1 'polypeptide(L)'
;MAVIKMISLSSLMLTGGIILDHTANNWFKWWEYIEKSLKMCLAWGYLTGRVPVPNVESDPVSAYNYSCNEEVIVVFLRMKALREEQQFMGSYDKPADLWGSLCARHQKELGVYT
;
A
#
# COMPACT_ATOMS: atom_id res chain seq x y z
N MET A 1 -7.46 -18.98 15.37
CA MET A 1 -7.11 -17.94 14.39
C MET A 1 -5.62 -18.02 14.09
N ALA A 2 -5.19 -17.69 12.88
CA ALA A 2 -3.76 -17.60 12.57
C ALA A 2 -3.19 -16.34 13.24
N VAL A 3 -2.06 -16.47 13.93
CA VAL A 3 -1.39 -15.36 14.62
C VAL A 3 -0.82 -14.39 13.58
N ILE A 4 -1.19 -13.11 13.68
CA ILE A 4 -0.62 -12.07 12.81
C ILE A 4 0.76 -11.68 13.33
N LYS A 5 1.76 -11.77 12.45
CA LYS A 5 3.13 -11.32 12.72
C LYS A 5 3.37 -9.96 12.08
N MET A 6 4.28 -9.19 12.69
CA MET A 6 4.76 -7.95 12.12
C MET A 6 5.55 -8.23 10.83
N ILE A 7 5.30 -7.44 9.80
CA ILE A 7 5.98 -7.51 8.51
C ILE A 7 7.14 -6.53 8.53
N SER A 8 8.26 -6.96 7.93
CA SER A 8 9.40 -6.10 7.65
C SER A 8 9.59 -5.99 6.15
N LEU A 9 9.65 -4.75 5.64
CA LEU A 9 10.00 -4.48 4.26
C LEU A 9 11.53 -4.44 4.12
N SER A 10 12.05 -5.06 3.06
CA SER A 10 13.51 -5.10 2.87
C SER A 10 14.06 -3.71 2.56
N SER A 11 15.27 -3.42 3.03
CA SER A 11 15.93 -2.13 2.77
C SER A 11 16.08 -1.84 1.27
N LEU A 12 16.28 -2.87 0.44
CA LEU A 12 16.33 -2.77 -1.02
C LEU A 12 15.01 -2.26 -1.61
N MET A 13 13.87 -2.66 -1.05
CA MET A 13 12.58 -2.12 -1.45
C MET A 13 12.42 -0.67 -1.03
N LEU A 14 13.03 -0.23 0.07
CA LEU A 14 12.93 1.16 0.53
C LEU A 14 13.76 2.13 -0.31
N THR A 15 14.98 1.74 -0.71
CA THR A 15 15.93 2.65 -1.39
C THR A 15 15.91 2.61 -2.93
N GLY A 16 15.40 1.53 -3.55
CA GLY A 16 15.31 1.39 -5.01
C GLY A 16 13.87 1.34 -5.54
N GLY A 17 13.70 1.08 -6.84
CA GLY A 17 12.39 0.81 -7.45
C GLY A 17 11.77 1.97 -8.24
N ILE A 18 10.46 1.88 -8.47
CA ILE A 18 9.71 2.83 -9.29
C ILE A 18 9.01 3.83 -8.38
N ILE A 19 9.12 5.12 -8.70
CA ILE A 19 8.43 6.22 -8.01
C ILE A 19 7.23 6.62 -8.86
N LEU A 20 6.04 6.66 -8.25
CA LEU A 20 4.82 7.10 -8.90
C LEU A 20 4.94 8.58 -9.27
N ASP A 21 4.73 8.86 -10.54
CA ASP A 21 4.78 10.18 -11.12
C ASP A 21 3.64 10.30 -12.12
N HIS A 22 2.68 11.17 -11.79
CA HIS A 22 1.52 11.46 -12.61
C HIS A 22 1.91 12.06 -13.97
N THR A 23 2.97 12.88 -14.02
CA THR A 23 3.45 13.51 -15.28
C THR A 23 4.14 12.50 -16.20
N ALA A 24 4.78 11.47 -15.63
CA ALA A 24 5.43 10.41 -16.39
C ALA A 24 4.46 9.32 -16.88
N ASN A 25 3.17 9.40 -16.52
CA ASN A 25 2.14 8.40 -16.82
C ASN A 25 2.62 6.96 -16.53
N ASN A 26 3.32 6.77 -15.41
CA ASN A 26 4.01 5.52 -15.11
C ASN A 26 3.21 4.58 -14.20
N TRP A 27 1.91 4.87 -14.00
CA TRP A 27 1.01 4.17 -13.10
C TRP A 27 1.10 2.65 -13.21
N PHE A 28 0.97 2.06 -14.40
CA PHE A 28 0.99 0.61 -14.55
C PHE A 28 2.31 -0.04 -14.12
N LYS A 29 3.44 0.57 -14.48
CA LYS A 29 4.76 0.07 -14.08
C LYS A 29 4.93 0.17 -12.57
N TRP A 30 4.51 1.28 -11.98
CA TRP A 30 4.51 1.48 -10.53
C TRP A 30 3.62 0.46 -9.82
N TRP A 31 2.39 0.28 -10.30
CA TRP A 31 1.41 -0.68 -9.77
C TRP A 31 1.97 -2.10 -9.76
N GLU A 32 2.57 -2.56 -10.87
CA GLU A 32 3.20 -3.88 -10.93
C GLU A 32 4.36 -4.02 -9.94
N TYR A 33 5.16 -2.95 -9.78
CA TYR A 33 6.27 -2.94 -8.82
C TYR A 33 5.75 -3.06 -7.38
N ILE A 34 4.71 -2.32 -7.01
CA ILE A 34 4.08 -2.39 -5.69
C ILE A 34 3.50 -3.78 -5.44
N GLU A 35 2.76 -4.33 -6.40
CA GLU A 35 2.17 -5.67 -6.28
C GLU A 35 3.24 -6.74 -6.04
N LYS A 36 4.30 -6.76 -6.85
CA LYS A 36 5.40 -7.72 -6.72
C LYS A 36 6.11 -7.55 -5.36
N SER A 37 6.41 -6.31 -4.97
CA SER A 37 7.07 -5.99 -3.70
C SER A 37 6.28 -6.47 -2.50
N LEU A 38 4.98 -6.15 -2.43
CA LEU A 38 4.14 -6.52 -1.30
C LEU A 38 3.78 -8.01 -1.28
N LYS A 39 3.69 -8.68 -2.44
CA LYS A 39 3.52 -10.15 -2.47
C LYS A 39 4.75 -10.86 -1.92
N MET A 40 5.96 -10.40 -2.23
CA MET A 40 7.20 -10.97 -1.66
C MET A 40 7.25 -10.85 -0.13
N CYS A 41 6.67 -9.79 0.43
CA CYS A 41 6.60 -9.56 1.88
C CYS A 41 5.33 -10.07 2.54
N LEU A 42 4.46 -10.80 1.83
CA LEU A 42 3.14 -11.25 2.31
C LEU A 42 2.22 -10.11 2.80
N ALA A 43 2.47 -8.88 2.32
CA ALA A 43 1.78 -7.66 2.71
C ALA A 43 0.61 -7.30 1.77
N TRP A 44 0.54 -7.92 0.59
CA TRP A 44 -0.47 -7.60 -0.43
C TRP A 44 -1.91 -7.72 0.07
N GLY A 45 -2.17 -8.66 0.99
CA GLY A 45 -3.49 -8.86 1.57
C GLY A 45 -3.98 -7.67 2.39
N TYR A 46 -3.09 -6.97 3.09
CA TYR A 46 -3.45 -5.77 3.86
C TYR A 46 -3.80 -4.61 2.92
N LEU A 47 -3.00 -4.41 1.88
CA LEU A 47 -3.27 -3.38 0.87
C LEU A 47 -4.62 -3.56 0.17
N THR A 48 -5.02 -4.82 -0.04
CA THR A 48 -6.28 -5.16 -0.72
C THR A 48 -7.44 -5.45 0.22
N GLY A 49 -7.27 -5.26 1.54
CA GLY A 49 -8.31 -5.52 2.55
C GLY A 49 -8.71 -6.99 2.70
N ARG A 50 -7.87 -7.93 2.23
CA ARG A 50 -8.12 -9.38 2.29
C ARG A 50 -7.71 -10.00 3.63
N VAL A 51 -6.89 -9.31 4.43
CA VAL A 51 -6.54 -9.76 5.79
C VAL A 51 -7.63 -9.28 6.75
N PRO A 52 -8.34 -10.19 7.44
CA PRO A 52 -9.36 -9.78 8.41
C PRO A 52 -8.74 -9.06 9.60
N VAL A 53 -9.42 -8.02 10.08
CA VAL A 53 -9.03 -7.29 11.29
C VAL A 53 -9.21 -8.19 12.52
N PRO A 54 -8.17 -8.43 13.34
CA PRO A 54 -8.30 -9.20 14.58
C PRO A 54 -9.16 -8.48 15.61
N ASN A 55 -9.89 -9.24 16.43
CA ASN A 55 -10.61 -8.68 17.57
C ASN A 55 -9.63 -8.37 18.70
N VAL A 56 -9.54 -7.10 19.09
CA VAL A 56 -8.60 -6.58 20.10
C VAL A 56 -8.82 -7.15 21.50
N GLU A 57 -10.04 -7.52 21.87
CA GLU A 57 -10.37 -8.07 23.19
C GLU A 57 -9.90 -9.53 23.31
N SER A 58 -10.02 -10.30 22.22
CA SER A 58 -9.64 -11.72 22.20
C SER A 58 -8.20 -11.99 21.76
N ASP A 59 -7.61 -11.10 20.95
CA ASP A 59 -6.26 -11.23 20.40
C ASP A 59 -5.58 -9.85 20.23
N PRO A 60 -5.20 -9.20 21.36
CA PRO A 60 -4.63 -7.85 21.34
C PRO A 60 -3.28 -7.79 20.61
N VAL A 61 -2.50 -8.88 20.61
CA VAL A 61 -1.18 -8.93 19.96
C VAL A 61 -1.33 -8.92 18.44
N SER A 62 -2.21 -9.77 17.88
CA SER A 62 -2.47 -9.73 16.44
C SER A 62 -3.10 -8.41 16.02
N ALA A 63 -4.00 -7.83 16.85
CA ALA A 63 -4.60 -6.53 16.57
C ALA A 63 -3.54 -5.42 16.49
N TYR A 64 -2.58 -5.39 17.43
CA TYR A 64 -1.45 -4.46 17.39
C TYR A 64 -0.59 -4.66 16.13
N ASN A 65 -0.18 -5.91 15.85
CA ASN A 65 0.65 -6.21 14.68
C ASN A 65 -0.07 -5.88 13.36
N TYR A 66 -1.38 -6.09 13.29
CA TYR A 66 -2.21 -5.72 12.15
C TYR A 66 -2.14 -4.21 11.88
N SER A 67 -2.34 -3.39 12.92
CA SER A 67 -2.26 -1.92 12.80
C SER A 67 -0.87 -1.46 12.36
N CYS A 68 0.20 -2.02 12.95
CA CYS A 68 1.57 -1.69 12.52
C CYS A 68 1.82 -2.07 11.06
N ASN A 69 1.30 -3.21 10.61
CA ASN A 69 1.44 -3.63 9.21
C ASN A 69 0.71 -2.67 8.25
N GLU A 70 -0.48 -2.19 8.62
CA GLU A 70 -1.19 -1.19 7.83
C GLU A 70 -0.39 0.12 7.71
N GLU A 71 0.13 0.64 8.83
CA GLU A 71 0.95 1.86 8.85
C GLU A 71 2.20 1.73 7.98
N VAL A 72 2.93 0.61 8.10
CA VAL A 72 4.13 0.33 7.28
C VAL A 72 3.80 0.36 5.79
N ILE A 73 2.66 -0.18 5.39
CA ILE A 73 2.24 -0.20 3.97
C ILE A 73 1.89 1.20 3.49
N VAL A 74 1.15 2.00 4.27
CA VAL A 74 0.84 3.39 3.92
C VAL A 74 2.12 4.20 3.75
N VAL A 75 3.06 4.09 4.69
CA VAL A 75 4.36 4.76 4.62
C VAL A 75 5.14 4.31 3.39
N PHE A 76 5.18 3.01 3.11
CA PHE A 76 5.86 2.47 1.92
C PHE A 76 5.29 3.05 0.62
N LEU A 77 3.97 3.11 0.46
CA LEU A 77 3.34 3.69 -0.72
C LEU A 77 3.71 5.17 -0.90
N ARG A 78 3.67 5.94 0.20
CA ARG A 78 4.06 7.37 0.19
C ARG A 78 5.53 7.53 -0.20
N MET A 79 6.43 6.69 0.32
CA MET A 79 7.84 6.69 -0.07
C MET A 79 8.06 6.36 -1.55
N LYS A 80 7.11 5.69 -2.20
CA LYS A 80 7.14 5.34 -3.62
C LYS A 80 6.36 6.30 -4.49
N ALA A 81 6.20 7.55 -4.09
CA ALA A 81 5.50 8.55 -4.88
C ALA A 81 6.23 9.90 -4.86
N LEU A 82 6.05 10.70 -5.91
CA LEU A 82 6.45 12.11 -5.88
C LEU A 82 5.56 12.93 -4.94
N ARG A 83 6.00 14.16 -4.64
CA ARG A 83 5.39 15.01 -3.61
C ARG A 83 3.90 15.26 -3.85
N GLU A 84 3.49 15.47 -5.08
CA GLU A 84 2.10 15.73 -5.47
C GLU A 84 1.22 14.52 -5.15
N GLU A 85 1.70 13.32 -5.48
CA GLU A 85 1.02 12.08 -5.18
C GLU A 85 1.06 11.79 -3.68
N GLN A 86 2.17 12.03 -2.98
CA GLN A 86 2.24 11.94 -1.52
C GLN A 86 1.21 12.84 -0.82
N GLN A 87 0.99 14.05 -1.34
CA GLN A 87 -0.01 14.97 -0.80
C GLN A 87 -1.43 14.41 -0.96
N PHE A 88 -1.74 13.80 -2.11
CA PHE A 88 -2.99 13.07 -2.30
C PHE A 88 -3.14 11.91 -1.31
N MET A 89 -2.09 11.09 -1.16
CA MET A 89 -2.05 9.95 -0.25
C MET A 89 -2.13 10.34 1.24
N GLY A 90 -1.81 11.59 1.59
CA GLY A 90 -1.80 12.10 2.97
C GLY A 90 -3.16 12.09 3.66
N SER A 91 -4.25 11.95 2.89
CA SER A 91 -5.63 11.92 3.41
C SER A 91 -6.13 10.53 3.80
N TYR A 92 -5.31 9.48 3.62
CA TYR A 92 -5.70 8.10 3.88
C TYR A 92 -4.77 7.42 4.89
N ASP A 93 -5.37 6.85 5.93
CA ASP A 93 -4.66 6.08 6.96
C ASP A 93 -4.85 4.56 6.80
N LYS A 94 -5.85 4.14 6.03
CA LYS A 94 -6.12 2.72 5.74
C LYS A 94 -5.55 2.34 4.37
N PRO A 95 -4.72 1.29 4.28
CA PRO A 95 -4.13 0.84 3.01
C PRO A 95 -5.19 0.55 1.94
N ALA A 96 -6.29 -0.10 2.30
CA ALA A 96 -7.34 -0.47 1.35
C ALA A 96 -8.04 0.76 0.75
N ASP A 97 -8.35 1.77 1.57
CA ASP A 97 -8.97 3.01 1.11
C ASP A 97 -8.02 3.81 0.24
N LEU A 98 -6.75 3.90 0.65
CA LEU A 98 -5.67 4.52 -0.12
C LEU A 98 -5.52 3.84 -1.49
N TRP A 99 -5.49 2.51 -1.51
CA TRP A 99 -5.33 1.72 -2.72
C TRP A 99 -6.49 1.89 -3.68
N GLY A 100 -7.73 1.78 -3.17
CA GLY A 100 -8.94 2.00 -3.96
C GLY A 100 -8.95 3.40 -4.58
N SER A 101 -8.54 4.41 -3.82
CA SER A 101 -8.49 5.81 -4.28
C SER A 101 -7.41 6.04 -5.33
N LEU A 102 -6.24 5.43 -5.19
CA LEU A 102 -5.18 5.46 -6.22
C LEU A 102 -5.62 4.77 -7.50
N CYS A 103 -6.21 3.58 -7.40
CA CYS A 103 -6.78 2.87 -8.55
C CYS A 103 -7.84 3.73 -9.25
N ALA A 104 -8.77 4.34 -8.51
CA ALA A 104 -9.81 5.18 -9.07
C ALA A 104 -9.26 6.44 -9.76
N ARG A 105 -8.23 7.07 -9.18
CA ARG A 105 -7.56 8.26 -9.73
C ARG A 105 -6.93 7.93 -11.09
N HIS A 106 -6.10 6.90 -11.16
CA HIS A 106 -5.34 6.58 -12.36
C HIS A 106 -6.09 5.74 -13.40
N GLN A 107 -7.12 4.98 -13.01
CA GLN A 107 -8.01 4.32 -14.00
C GLN A 107 -8.89 5.34 -14.73
N LYS A 108 -9.32 6.41 -14.08
CA LYS A 108 -10.04 7.51 -14.75
C LYS A 108 -9.18 8.20 -15.80
N GLU A 109 -7.89 8.40 -15.52
CA GLU A 109 -6.93 9.02 -16.44
C GLU A 109 -6.72 8.21 -17.73
N LEU A 110 -6.83 6.88 -17.66
CA LEU A 110 -6.73 6.00 -18.82
C LEU A 110 -7.95 6.07 -19.75
N GLY A 111 -9.11 6.49 -19.22
CA GLY A 111 -10.35 6.69 -19.99
C GLY A 111 -10.48 8.06 -20.68
N VAL A 112 -9.48 8.93 -20.57
CA VAL A 112 -9.45 10.26 -21.23
C VAL A 112 -8.75 10.22 -22.59
N TYR A 113 -8.14 9.08 -22.96
CA TYR A 113 -7.45 8.86 -24.23
C TYR A 113 -8.24 7.98 -25.23
N THR A 114 -9.55 7.79 -25.02
CA THR A 114 -10.48 7.22 -26.01
C THR A 114 -11.24 8.31 -26.73
#